data_AF-A0A964APJ1-F1
#
_entry.id   AF-A0A964APJ1-F1
#
_cell.length_a   1.000
_cell.length_b   1.000
_cell.length_c   1.000
_cell.angle_alpha   90.00
_cell.angle_beta   90.00
_cell.angle_gamma   90.00
#
_symmetry.space_group_name_H-M   'P 1'
#
loop_
_entity.id
_entity.type
_entity.pdbx_description
1 polymer ?
#
loop_
_entity_poly.entity_id
_entity_poly.type
_entity_poly.pdbx_seq_one_letter_code
_entity_poly.pdbx_strand_id
1 'polypeptide(L)' 'MTLLLLLACTEPTMPVGSDAPDFTLPDAQGNPVSLHDFSGDVILLDLSAFW' A
#
# COMPACT_ATOMS: atom_id res chain seq x y z
N MET A 1 30.32 4.89 -11.97
CA MET A 1 28.98 5.31 -11.49
C MET A 1 27.86 4.77 -12.38
N THR A 2 27.82 3.45 -12.63
CA THR A 2 26.77 2.81 -13.46
C THR A 2 26.04 1.70 -12.70
N LEU A 3 26.61 1.21 -11.60
CA LEU A 3 26.03 0.16 -10.76
C LEU A 3 24.95 0.68 -9.79
N LEU A 4 24.93 1.99 -9.50
CA LEU A 4 23.98 2.59 -8.54
C LEU A 4 22.56 2.75 -9.12
N LEU A 5 22.41 2.85 -10.44
CA LEU A 5 21.10 2.96 -11.11
C LEU A 5 20.34 1.62 -11.19
N LEU A 6 21.04 0.47 -11.13
CA LEU A 6 20.39 -0.84 -11.23
C LEU A 6 19.63 -1.25 -9.95
N LEU A 7 19.98 -0.65 -8.80
CA LEU A 7 19.36 -0.91 -7.51
C LEU A 7 18.11 -0.04 -7.24
N ALA A 8 17.88 1.00 -8.04
CA ALA A 8 16.80 1.95 -7.80
C ALA A 8 15.41 1.44 -8.26
N CYS A 9 15.36 0.39 -9.10
CA CYS A 9 14.12 -0.25 -9.54
C CYS A 9 14.09 -1.74 -9.12
N THR A 10 14.40 -2.04 -7.87
CA THR A 10 13.84 -3.24 -7.24
C THR A 10 12.66 -2.76 -6.43
N GLU A 11 11.52 -2.60 -7.10
CA GLU A 11 10.26 -2.58 -6.40
C GLU A 11 10.13 -3.93 -5.68
N PRO A 12 9.94 -3.94 -4.34
CA PRO A 12 9.78 -5.19 -3.62
C PRO A 12 8.54 -5.88 -4.20
N THR A 13 8.78 -6.95 -4.96
CA THR A 13 7.71 -7.80 -5.46
C THR A 13 7.15 -8.53 -4.25
N MET A 14 5.97 -8.08 -3.79
CA MET A 14 5.26 -8.77 -2.72
C MET A 14 4.80 -10.13 -3.24
N PRO A 15 5.22 -11.25 -2.63
CA PRO A 15 4.77 -12.57 -3.01
C PRO A 15 3.25 -12.67 -2.91
N VAL A 16 2.61 -13.35 -3.85
CA VAL A 16 1.18 -13.63 -3.75
C VAL A 16 0.89 -14.40 -2.46
N GLY A 17 -0.07 -13.91 -1.67
CA GLY A 17 -0.45 -14.50 -0.38
C GLY A 17 0.34 -13.98 0.83
N SER A 18 1.29 -13.05 0.66
CA SER A 18 1.77 -12.26 1.79
C SER A 18 0.67 -11.33 2.31
N ASP A 19 0.77 -10.93 3.57
CA ASP A 19 -0.09 -9.89 4.12
C ASP A 19 -0.02 -8.62 3.27
N ALA A 20 -1.15 -7.92 3.16
CA ALA A 20 -1.20 -6.64 2.47
C ALA A 20 -0.31 -5.62 3.20
N PRO A 21 0.39 -4.74 2.47
CA PRO A 21 1.24 -3.73 3.10
C PRO A 21 0.36 -2.75 3.87
N ASP A 22 0.76 -2.46 5.10
CA ASP A 22 0.03 -1.51 5.92
C ASP A 22 0.26 -0.07 5.42
N PHE A 23 -0.77 0.76 5.56
CA PHE A 23 -0.74 2.18 5.22
C PHE A 23 -1.75 2.94 6.07
N THR A 24 -1.49 4.23 6.28
CA THR A 24 -2.42 5.17 6.91
C THR A 24 -2.77 6.27 5.92
N LEU A 25 -4.06 6.50 5.71
CA LEU A 25 -4.58 7.58 4.87
C LEU A 25 -5.63 8.37 5.63
N PRO A 26 -5.81 9.67 5.33
CA PRO A 26 -6.92 10.43 5.87
C PRO A 26 -8.24 9.93 5.27
N ASP A 27 -9.27 9.79 6.11
CA ASP A 27 -10.65 9.61 5.66
C ASP A 27 -11.25 10.92 5.10
N ALA A 28 -12.53 10.88 4.73
CA ALA A 28 -13.25 12.04 4.21
C ALA A 28 -13.41 13.20 5.22
N GLN A 29 -13.17 12.95 6.50
CA GLN A 29 -13.17 13.95 7.58
C GLN A 29 -11.74 14.39 7.95
N GLY A 30 -10.71 13.81 7.32
CA GLY A 30 -9.30 14.08 7.59
C GLY A 30 -8.74 13.28 8.76
N ASN A 31 -9.49 12.33 9.34
CA ASN A 31 -8.98 11.49 10.41
C ASN A 31 -8.03 10.43 9.84
N PRO A 32 -6.93 10.12 10.53
CA PRO A 32 -6.05 9.04 10.11
C PRO A 32 -6.78 7.69 10.26
N VAL A 33 -6.79 6.91 9.19
CA VAL A 33 -7.31 5.52 9.16
C VAL A 33 -6.22 4.62 8.60
N SER A 34 -5.95 3.51 9.29
CA SER A 34 -4.95 2.52 8.91
C SER A 34 -5.59 1.27 8.32
N LEU A 35 -4.89 0.58 7.41
CA LEU A 35 -5.35 -0.70 6.88
C LEU A 35 -5.51 -1.75 8.00
N HIS A 36 -4.60 -1.75 8.98
CA HIS A 36 -4.68 -2.67 10.11
C HIS A 36 -5.93 -2.50 10.99
N ASP A 37 -6.61 -1.35 10.93
CA ASP A 37 -7.87 -1.11 11.66
C ASP A 37 -8.98 -2.07 11.20
N PHE A 38 -8.84 -2.66 10.01
CA PHE A 38 -9.76 -3.62 9.40
C PHE A 38 -9.26 -5.07 9.48
N SER A 39 -8.27 -5.36 10.32
CA SER A 39 -7.69 -6.69 10.44
C SER A 39 -8.72 -7.72 10.91
N GLY A 40 -8.84 -8.83 10.18
CA GLY A 40 -9.79 -9.91 10.47
C GLY A 40 -11.11 -9.80 9.69
N ASP A 41 -11.36 -8.67 9.03
CA ASP A 41 -12.50 -8.49 8.16
C ASP A 41 -12.17 -8.81 6.69
N VAL A 42 -13.19 -9.21 5.92
CA VAL A 42 -13.08 -9.31 4.45
C VAL A 42 -13.43 -7.95 3.87
N ILE A 43 -12.42 -7.25 3.35
CA ILE A 43 -12.57 -5.90 2.77
C ILE A 43 -12.35 -5.91 1.26
N LEU A 44 -12.93 -4.92 0.58
CA LEU A 44 -12.63 -4.59 -0.80
C LEU A 44 -11.90 -3.25 -0.83
N LEU A 45 -10.67 -3.24 -1.37
CA LEU A 45 -9.90 -2.01 -1.58
C LEU A 45 -10.06 -1.55 -3.03
N ASP A 46 -10.66 -0.38 -3.23
CA ASP A 46 -10.76 0.28 -4.53
C ASP A 46 -9.70 1.38 -4.65
N LEU A 47 -8.75 1.20 -5.57
CA LEU A 47 -7.66 2.15 -5.83
C LEU A 47 -8.00 2.95 -7.09
N SER A 48 -8.92 3.92 -6.95
CA SER A 48 -9.43 4.71 -8.05
C SER A 48 -9.17 6.22 -7.87
N ALA A 49 -9.18 6.95 -8.98
CA ALA A 49 -9.10 8.41 -9.00
C ALA A 49 -9.92 8.95 -10.18
N PHE A 50 -10.53 10.12 -10.01
CA PHE A 50 -11.13 10.90 -11.10
C PHE A 50 -10.21 12.05 -11.49
N TRP A 51 -10.23 12.43 -12.78
CA TRP A 51 -9.39 13.50 -13.34
C TRP A 51 -9.91 14.90 -13.01
#